data_AF-A0A7G9LAG8-F1
#
_entry.id   AF-A0A7G9LAG8-F1
#
_cell.length_a   1.000
_cell.length_b   1.000
_cell.length_c   1.000
_cell.angle_alpha   90.00
_cell.angle_beta   90.00
_cell.angle_gamma   90.00
#
_symmetry.space_group_name_H-M   'P 1'
#
loop_
_entity.id
_entity.type
_entity.pdbx_description
1 polymer ?
#
loop_
_entity_poly.entity_id
_entity_poly.type
_entity_poly.pdbx_seq_one_letter_code
_entity_poly.pdbx_strand_id
1 'polypeptide(L)'
;MYQLNYHSKSIDNLSFTDLENILAEANTFNSSKNITGCLIYHNNSFVQILEGTKKDVLDVFNKIKTDKRHHTVNVLWENKVDKRYFEEWNMAYYQPNVSNIKLFVNNLLLLSEFSDKSSGALLSFWANVKSVIGSGKITNEDSIN
;
A
#
# COMPACT_ATOMS: atom_id res chain seq x y z
N MET A 1 6.23 -5.68 16.06
CA MET A 1 6.31 -5.10 14.70
C MET A 1 5.34 -3.94 14.60
N TYR A 2 5.45 -3.06 13.60
CA TYR A 2 4.58 -1.89 13.42
C TYR A 2 4.00 -1.88 12.01
N GLN A 3 2.75 -1.44 11.87
CA GLN A 3 2.11 -1.22 10.58
C GLN A 3 1.47 0.17 10.55
N LEU A 4 1.56 0.84 9.42
CA LEU A 4 0.94 2.13 9.14
C LEU A 4 0.23 2.08 7.79
N ASN A 5 -1.02 2.51 7.78
CA ASN A 5 -1.88 2.59 6.61
C ASN A 5 -2.27 4.04 6.39
N TYR A 6 -2.11 4.53 5.16
CA TYR A 6 -2.49 5.90 4.83
C TYR A 6 -3.16 5.99 3.46
N HIS A 7 -3.90 7.08 3.28
CA HIS A 7 -4.48 7.49 2.00
C HIS A 7 -3.99 8.89 1.63
N SER A 8 -3.85 9.18 0.34
CA SER A 8 -3.52 10.52 -0.17
C SER A 8 -4.07 10.72 -1.58
N LYS A 9 -4.14 11.96 -2.04
CA LYS A 9 -4.48 12.29 -3.42
C LYS A 9 -3.21 12.54 -4.22
N SER A 10 -3.09 11.98 -5.42
CA SER A 10 -1.99 12.38 -6.31
C SER A 10 -2.22 13.78 -6.83
N ILE A 11 -1.16 14.39 -7.36
CA ILE A 11 -1.31 15.54 -8.24
C ILE A 11 -2.14 15.18 -9.49
N ASP A 12 -2.71 16.19 -10.12
CA ASP A 12 -3.36 16.06 -11.42
C ASP A 12 -2.34 15.62 -12.48
N ASN A 13 -2.79 14.80 -13.43
CA ASN A 13 -1.97 14.30 -14.54
C ASN A 13 -0.68 13.57 -14.14
N LEU A 14 -0.66 12.92 -12.97
CA LEU A 14 0.45 12.03 -12.60
C LEU A 14 0.66 10.99 -13.70
N SER A 15 1.86 10.95 -14.27
CA SER A 15 2.16 10.09 -15.41
C SER A 15 2.40 8.65 -14.98
N PHE A 16 2.30 7.72 -15.93
CA PHE A 16 2.67 6.33 -15.68
C PHE A 16 4.15 6.20 -15.27
N THR A 17 5.04 6.96 -15.91
CA THR A 17 6.46 7.01 -15.56
C THR A 17 6.70 7.51 -14.12
N ASP A 18 5.90 8.47 -13.64
CA ASP A 18 5.99 8.90 -12.23
C ASP A 18 5.62 7.77 -11.26
N LEU A 19 4.62 6.96 -11.60
CA LEU A 19 4.23 5.79 -10.81
C LEU A 19 5.33 4.72 -10.80
N GLU A 20 5.94 4.43 -11.94
CA GLU A 20 7.07 3.50 -12.03
C GLU A 20 8.24 3.98 -11.17
N ASN A 21 8.56 5.29 -11.22
CA ASN A 21 9.59 5.87 -10.38
C ASN A 21 9.26 5.77 -8.89
N ILE A 22 8.02 6.04 -8.48
CA ILE A 22 7.57 5.84 -7.10
C ILE A 22 7.79 4.38 -6.67
N LEU A 23 7.45 3.42 -7.52
CA LEU A 23 7.58 2.00 -7.22
C LEU A 23 9.03 1.54 -7.15
N ALA A 24 9.88 2.00 -8.06
CA ALA A 24 11.30 1.71 -8.06
C ALA A 24 11.97 2.27 -6.79
N GLU A 25 11.70 3.54 -6.47
CA GLU A 25 12.19 4.19 -5.25
C GLU A 25 11.71 3.48 -3.98
N ALA A 26 10.41 3.13 -3.93
CA ALA A 26 9.83 2.42 -2.80
C ALA A 26 10.46 1.04 -2.64
N ASN A 27 10.62 0.27 -3.72
CA ASN A 27 11.26 -1.04 -3.66
C ASN A 27 12.71 -0.96 -3.17
N THR A 28 13.52 -0.04 -3.70
CA THR A 28 14.92 0.12 -3.26
C THR A 28 15.00 0.55 -1.80
N PHE A 29 14.23 1.58 -1.42
CA PHE A 29 14.30 2.14 -0.08
C PHE A 29 13.74 1.18 0.97
N ASN A 30 12.59 0.57 0.70
CA ASN A 30 11.94 -0.35 1.63
C ASN A 30 12.77 -1.62 1.85
N SER A 31 13.34 -2.17 0.78
CA SER A 31 14.23 -3.35 0.89
C SER A 31 15.43 -3.05 1.80
N SER A 32 16.04 -1.87 1.67
CA SER A 32 17.18 -1.46 2.52
C SER A 32 16.85 -1.33 4.01
N LYS A 33 15.57 -1.09 4.33
CA LYS A 33 15.06 -0.90 5.69
C LYS A 33 14.23 -2.08 6.21
N ASN A 34 14.20 -3.20 5.48
CA ASN A 34 13.33 -4.35 5.79
C ASN A 34 11.87 -3.93 6.00
N ILE A 35 11.38 -3.04 5.14
CA ILE A 35 9.98 -2.62 5.09
C ILE A 35 9.28 -3.43 4.02
N THR A 36 8.08 -3.90 4.33
CA THR A 36 7.21 -4.62 3.41
C THR A 36 5.88 -3.91 3.29
N GLY A 37 5.09 -4.21 2.25
CA GLY A 37 3.77 -3.61 2.11
C GLY A 37 3.20 -3.62 0.71
N CYS A 38 2.17 -2.79 0.52
CA CYS A 38 1.45 -2.67 -0.73
C CYS A 38 1.08 -1.19 -0.97
N LEU A 39 1.26 -0.73 -2.20
CA LEU A 39 0.87 0.56 -2.73
C LEU A 39 -0.18 0.37 -3.81
N ILE A 40 -1.22 1.19 -3.76
CA ILE A 40 -2.36 1.11 -4.66
C ILE A 40 -2.62 2.50 -5.18
N TYR A 41 -2.74 2.60 -6.50
CA TYR A 41 -3.05 3.86 -7.18
C TYR A 41 -4.29 3.69 -8.03
N HIS A 42 -5.26 4.58 -7.84
CA HIS A 42 -6.48 4.60 -8.64
C HIS A 42 -7.16 5.97 -8.55
N ASN A 43 -7.65 6.48 -9.68
CA ASN A 43 -8.43 7.72 -9.76
C ASN A 43 -7.78 8.87 -8.96
N ASN A 44 -6.51 9.14 -9.23
CA ASN A 44 -5.70 10.17 -8.59
C ASN A 44 -5.63 10.03 -7.06
N SER A 45 -5.70 8.81 -6.55
CA SER A 45 -5.64 8.52 -5.11
C SER A 45 -4.69 7.36 -4.85
N PHE A 46 -3.91 7.48 -3.78
CA PHE A 46 -3.04 6.44 -3.26
C PHE A 46 -3.59 5.88 -1.97
N VAL A 47 -3.44 4.57 -1.81
CA VAL A 47 -3.54 3.90 -0.52
C VAL A 47 -2.32 3.02 -0.34
N GLN A 48 -1.66 3.12 0.80
CA GLN A 48 -0.45 2.36 1.07
C GLN A 48 -0.44 1.79 2.48
N ILE A 49 0.09 0.58 2.59
CA ILE A 49 0.37 -0.15 3.83
C ILE A 49 1.88 -0.29 3.94
N LEU A 50 2.43 0.03 5.11
CA LEU A 50 3.85 -0.11 5.43
C LEU A 50 4.01 -0.96 6.69
N GLU A 51 4.84 -1.99 6.65
CA GLU A 51 5.11 -2.89 7.76
C GLU A 51 6.61 -2.96 8.06
N GLY A 52 7.00 -2.91 9.33
CA GLY A 52 8.41 -2.97 9.71
C GLY A 52 8.65 -2.60 11.17
N THR A 53 9.86 -2.14 11.48
CA THR A 53 10.11 -1.52 12.79
C THR A 53 9.38 -0.17 12.85
N LYS A 54 8.92 0.24 14.04
CA LYS A 54 8.22 1.53 14.19
C LYS A 54 9.07 2.71 13.69
N LYS A 55 10.38 2.68 13.99
CA LYS A 55 11.32 3.72 13.56
C LYS A 55 11.40 3.78 12.03
N ASP A 56 11.64 2.65 11.37
CA ASP A 56 11.84 2.61 9.93
C ASP A 56 10.57 2.98 9.15
N VAL A 57 9.41 2.49 9.61
CA VAL A 57 8.11 2.82 9.01
C VAL A 57 7.83 4.33 9.12
N LEU A 58 8.07 4.93 10.29
CA LEU A 58 7.85 6.37 10.47
C LEU A 58 8.85 7.21 9.66
N ASP A 59 10.11 6.75 9.51
CA ASP A 59 11.10 7.43 8.67
C ASP A 59 10.66 7.43 7.19
N VAL A 60 10.19 6.29 6.68
CA VAL A 60 9.62 6.19 5.32
C VAL A 60 8.42 7.10 5.19
N PHE A 61 7.49 7.03 6.14
CA PHE A 61 6.26 7.80 6.08
C PHE A 61 6.52 9.31 6.13
N ASN A 62 7.49 9.77 6.92
CA ASN A 62 7.89 11.18 6.94
C ASN A 62 8.43 11.65 5.59
N LYS A 63 9.21 10.80 4.89
CA LYS A 63 9.67 11.11 3.53
C LYS A 63 8.49 11.20 2.56
N ILE A 64 7.60 10.21 2.62
CA ILE A 64 6.38 10.15 1.80
C ILE A 64 5.55 11.42 1.99
N LYS A 65 5.29 11.86 3.23
CA LYS A 65 4.49 13.08 3.51
C LYS A 65 4.99 14.36 2.83
N THR A 66 6.26 14.40 2.44
CA THR A 66 6.88 15.56 1.79
C THR A 66 7.05 15.39 0.28
N ASP A 67 6.64 14.25 -0.26
CA ASP A 67 6.67 13.97 -1.70
C ASP A 67 5.73 14.92 -2.44
N LYS A 68 6.19 15.54 -3.53
CA LYS A 68 5.41 16.51 -4.30
C LYS A 68 4.44 15.85 -5.27
N ARG A 69 4.55 14.54 -5.48
CA ARG A 69 3.70 13.75 -6.39
C ARG A 69 2.31 13.50 -5.80
N HIS A 70 2.07 13.84 -4.53
CA HIS A 70 0.79 13.69 -3.86
C HIS A 70 0.54 14.76 -2.78
N HIS A 71 -0.69 14.84 -2.28
CA HIS A 71 -1.13 15.75 -1.25
C HIS A 71 -2.31 15.16 -0.44
N THR A 72 -2.82 15.90 0.54
CA THR A 72 -3.96 15.46 1.39
C THR A 72 -3.71 14.08 2.02
N VAL A 73 -2.54 13.93 2.65
CA VAL A 73 -2.12 12.68 3.30
C VAL A 73 -2.87 12.50 4.62
N ASN A 74 -3.67 11.44 4.72
CA ASN A 74 -4.43 11.06 5.89
C ASN A 74 -3.99 9.69 6.38
N VAL A 75 -3.55 9.59 7.63
CA VAL A 75 -3.31 8.30 8.28
C VAL A 75 -4.67 7.66 8.54
N LEU A 76 -4.87 6.46 8.00
CA LEU A 76 -6.09 5.68 8.22
C LEU A 76 -5.96 4.84 9.48
N TRP A 77 -4.77 4.26 9.69
CA TRP A 77 -4.51 3.40 10.82
C TRP A 77 -3.02 3.27 11.10
N GLU A 78 -2.64 3.15 12.37
CA GLU A 78 -1.31 2.74 12.76
C GLU A 78 -1.32 2.00 14.10
N ASN A 79 -0.66 0.84 14.18
CA ASN A 79 -0.51 0.13 15.45
C ASN A 79 0.65 -0.88 15.42
N LYS A 80 0.93 -1.46 16.59
CA LYS A 80 1.73 -2.67 16.68
C LYS A 80 0.93 -3.86 16.12
N VAL A 81 1.63 -4.71 15.38
CA VAL A 81 1.09 -5.97 14.83
C VAL A 81 1.97 -7.14 15.24
N ASP A 82 1.35 -8.32 15.32
CA ASP A 82 2.02 -9.55 15.77
C ASP A 82 2.87 -10.20 14.66
N LYS A 83 2.47 -10.01 13.40
CA LYS A 83 3.15 -10.53 12.21
C LYS A 83 2.97 -9.60 11.02
N ARG A 84 3.78 -9.78 9.96
CA ARG A 84 3.63 -9.06 8.71
C ARG A 84 2.53 -9.75 7.91
N TYR A 85 1.68 -8.97 7.27
CA TYR A 85 0.69 -9.51 6.36
C TYR A 85 1.23 -9.59 4.93
N PHE A 86 2.29 -8.82 4.61
CA PHE A 86 2.89 -8.71 3.29
C PHE A 86 4.37 -9.13 3.25
N GLU A 87 4.74 -10.17 3.99
CA GLU A 87 6.14 -10.65 4.14
C GLU A 87 6.91 -10.83 2.85
N GLU A 88 6.25 -11.27 1.78
CA GLU A 88 6.89 -11.57 0.50
C GLU A 88 7.09 -10.33 -0.38
N TRP A 89 6.56 -9.16 0.02
CA TRP A 89 6.49 -7.97 -0.84
C TRP A 89 7.21 -6.79 -0.20
N ASN A 90 8.38 -6.42 -0.75
CA ASN A 90 9.06 -5.16 -0.41
C ASN A 90 8.12 -3.96 -0.68
N MET A 91 7.49 -3.95 -1.86
CA MET A 91 6.34 -3.11 -2.18
C MET A 91 5.59 -3.67 -3.38
N ALA A 92 4.37 -4.18 -3.18
CA ALA A 92 3.49 -4.60 -4.29
C ALA A 92 2.68 -3.43 -4.83
N TYR A 93 2.53 -3.36 -6.16
CA TYR A 93 1.65 -2.39 -6.82
C TYR A 93 0.36 -3.05 -7.30
N TYR A 94 -0.78 -2.40 -7.06
CA TYR A 94 -2.05 -2.82 -7.64
C TYR A 94 -2.79 -1.62 -8.24
N GLN A 95 -3.17 -1.74 -9.51
CA GLN A 95 -4.03 -0.79 -10.22
C GLN A 95 -5.40 -1.44 -10.45
N PRO A 96 -6.38 -1.24 -9.55
CA PRO A 96 -7.69 -1.85 -9.68
C PRO A 96 -8.45 -1.31 -10.89
N ASN A 97 -9.17 -2.22 -11.57
CA ASN A 97 -10.28 -1.85 -12.45
C ASN A 97 -11.47 -1.32 -11.62
N VAL A 98 -12.32 -0.50 -12.25
CA VAL A 98 -13.44 0.25 -11.65
C VAL A 98 -14.37 -0.61 -10.77
N SER A 99 -14.50 -1.90 -11.06
CA SER A 99 -15.38 -2.83 -10.33
C SER A 99 -14.86 -3.24 -8.95
N ASN A 100 -13.53 -3.35 -8.77
CA ASN A 100 -12.93 -3.93 -7.57
C ASN A 100 -12.50 -2.87 -6.54
N ILE A 101 -12.39 -1.60 -6.94
CA ILE A 101 -11.90 -0.51 -6.08
C ILE A 101 -12.84 -0.22 -4.90
N LYS A 102 -14.16 -0.15 -5.12
CA LYS A 102 -15.11 0.18 -4.03
C LYS A 102 -15.07 -0.87 -2.94
N LEU A 103 -15.07 -2.15 -3.34
CA LEU A 103 -14.97 -3.24 -2.40
C LEU A 103 -13.65 -3.17 -1.64
N PHE A 104 -12.55 -2.92 -2.35
CA PHE A 104 -11.20 -2.87 -1.78
C PHE A 104 -10.97 -1.68 -0.82
N VAL A 105 -11.40 -0.47 -1.20
CA VAL A 105 -11.29 0.74 -0.37
C VAL A 105 -12.23 0.66 0.82
N ASN A 106 -13.48 0.22 0.64
CA ASN A 106 -14.40 0.02 1.75
C ASN A 106 -13.84 -0.98 2.74
N ASN A 107 -13.29 -2.06 2.24
CA ASN A 107 -12.61 -3.06 3.04
C ASN A 107 -11.44 -2.49 3.87
N LEU A 108 -10.61 -1.61 3.29
CA LEU A 108 -9.55 -0.91 4.02
C LEU A 108 -10.06 0.10 5.03
N LEU A 109 -11.14 0.82 4.71
CA LEU A 109 -11.79 1.74 5.63
C LEU A 109 -12.42 0.99 6.81
N LEU A 110 -13.09 -0.14 6.55
CA LEU A 110 -13.59 -1.04 7.59
C LEU A 110 -12.46 -1.52 8.50
N LEU A 111 -11.23 -1.71 8.00
CA LEU A 111 -10.10 -2.02 8.87
C LEU A 111 -9.74 -0.87 9.82
N SER A 112 -9.81 0.38 9.37
CA SER A 112 -9.58 1.53 10.28
C SER A 112 -10.66 1.61 11.37
N GLU A 113 -11.88 1.17 11.07
CA GLU A 113 -12.98 1.12 12.03
C GLU A 113 -12.91 -0.12 12.95
N PHE A 114 -12.43 -1.25 12.45
CA PHE A 114 -12.35 -2.53 13.17
C PHE A 114 -11.00 -2.81 13.80
N SER A 115 -9.99 -1.95 13.65
CA SER A 115 -8.66 -2.23 14.19
C SER A 115 -8.59 -2.37 15.70
N ASP A 116 -9.64 -1.94 16.40
CA ASP A 116 -9.82 -2.17 17.84
C ASP A 116 -10.41 -3.54 18.18
N LYS A 117 -10.75 -4.40 17.19
CA LYS A 117 -11.42 -5.71 17.40
C LYS A 117 -10.84 -6.88 16.57
N SER A 118 -11.00 -8.08 17.13
CA SER A 118 -10.22 -9.32 16.96
C SER A 118 -9.81 -9.78 15.53
N SER A 119 -8.53 -10.13 15.46
CA SER A 119 -7.71 -10.90 14.52
C SER A 119 -8.33 -11.84 13.47
N GLY A 120 -9.49 -12.46 13.70
CA GLY A 120 -10.07 -13.45 12.78
C GLY A 120 -10.59 -12.85 11.47
N ALA A 121 -11.41 -11.80 11.58
CA ALA A 121 -11.95 -11.10 10.42
C ALA A 121 -10.84 -10.42 9.61
N LEU A 122 -9.83 -9.87 10.30
CA LEU A 122 -8.64 -9.27 9.70
C LEU A 122 -7.85 -10.30 8.86
N LEU A 123 -7.71 -11.53 9.34
CA LEU A 123 -7.01 -12.60 8.61
C LEU A 123 -7.76 -13.05 7.36
N SER A 124 -9.06 -13.36 7.47
CA SER A 124 -9.90 -13.72 6.32
C SER A 124 -9.99 -12.57 5.31
N PHE A 125 -10.00 -11.34 5.80
CA PHE A 125 -9.94 -10.15 4.98
C PHE A 125 -8.64 -10.05 4.17
N TRP A 126 -7.49 -10.15 4.82
CA TRP A 126 -6.19 -10.11 4.13
C TRP A 126 -6.02 -11.26 3.14
N ALA A 127 -6.63 -12.42 3.39
CA ALA A 127 -6.67 -13.52 2.42
C ALA A 127 -7.45 -13.12 1.15
N ASN A 128 -8.59 -12.43 1.29
CA ASN A 128 -9.34 -11.92 0.14
C ASN A 128 -8.59 -10.83 -0.61
N VAL A 129 -7.95 -9.90 0.10
CA VAL A 129 -7.08 -8.88 -0.51
C VAL A 129 -5.93 -9.51 -1.28
N LYS A 130 -5.23 -10.48 -0.68
CA LYS A 130 -4.16 -11.23 -1.36
C LYS A 130 -4.69 -11.97 -2.59
N SER A 131 -5.90 -12.52 -2.55
CA SER A 131 -6.51 -13.16 -3.71
C SER A 131 -6.84 -12.17 -4.83
N VAL A 132 -7.36 -10.98 -4.50
CA VAL A 132 -7.66 -9.91 -5.47
C VAL A 132 -6.37 -9.36 -6.10
N ILE A 133 -5.31 -9.20 -5.31
CA ILE A 133 -4.01 -8.73 -5.80
C ILE A 133 -3.31 -9.83 -6.60
N GLY A 134 -3.28 -11.07 -6.11
CA GLY A 134 -2.60 -12.20 -6.74
C GLY A 134 -3.28 -12.75 -8.01
N SER A 135 -4.55 -12.39 -8.24
CA SER A 135 -5.24 -12.66 -9.52
C SER A 135 -5.06 -11.52 -10.54
N GLY A 136 -4.57 -10.35 -10.11
CA GLY A 136 -4.09 -9.30 -10.99
C GLY A 136 -2.68 -9.65 -11.46
N LYS A 137 -2.51 -9.97 -12.74
CA LYS A 137 -1.21 -10.24 -13.36
C LYS A 137 -0.15 -9.26 -12.86
N ILE A 138 0.99 -9.80 -12.41
CA ILE A 138 2.27 -9.12 -12.51
C ILE A 138 2.41 -8.76 -13.99
N THR A 139 2.24 -7.50 -14.34
CA THR A 139 2.72 -7.01 -15.64
C THR A 139 4.24 -7.04 -15.54
N ASN A 140 4.81 -8.21 -15.83
CA ASN A 140 6.08 -8.23 -16.53
C ASN A 140 5.81 -7.45 -17.81
N GLU A 141 6.53 -6.35 -17.97
CA GLU A 141 6.56 -5.61 -19.21
C GLU A 141 6.73 -6.56 -20.39
N ASP A 142 5.95 -6.24 -21.41
CA ASP A 142 5.83 -6.94 -22.66
C ASP A 142 7.20 -7.23 -23.30
N SER A 143 7.33 -8.48 -23.72
CA SER A 143 8.21 -8.93 -24.79
C SER A 143 8.08 -8.04 -26.02
N ILE A 144 8.99 -7.10 -26.22
CA ILE A 144 9.35 -6.47 -27.52
C ILE A 144 10.82 -6.04 -27.37
N ASN A 145 11.86 -6.62 -27.99
CA ASN A 145 12.03 -7.33 -29.26
C ASN A 145 12.90 -8.59 -29.08
#